data_AF-A0A381LK95-F1
#
_entry.id   AF-A0A381LK95-F1
#
_cell.length_a   1.000
_cell.length_b   1.000
_cell.length_c   1.000
_cell.angle_alpha   90.00
_cell.angle_beta   90.00
_cell.angle_gamma   90.00
#
_symmetry.space_group_name_H-M   'P 1'
#
loop_
_entity.id
_entity.type
_entity.pdbx_description
1 polymer ?
#
loop_
_entity_poly.entity_id
_entity_poly.type
_entity_poly.pdbx_seq_one_letter_code
_entity_poly.pdbx_strand_id
1 'polypeptide(L)'
;MKGLSPLHLILTILLVNTISANVVESDFICEQFIVPKDRINTAIDHACWALSASSSKTKYPAEFDPSATFSIHDAILFSWPVTIDGDYYFKGHAGKFRLLLDSSCKFFGMIAINENKPDVRCYQPVKAVRLYDLSLGSGPRSPTVIRGFRCQNEIFDSSYVDHNFKENLKLYNVWKYRKSNVHLNSNIAVNKLYQTTVYLLPSEIANTPNHNIENIRNPYFSVINPQFEMLGMVFRNINGWAKCEELHEIEPLTRQSLDINKNSIGETIFPVASGYHCGSHEFSRKSINSHMQLACNMMKRKAVYRSRGLIGDENYRISIPEAGVLLALSQSIKLPEALFKIKGEKVSTSFDQLC
;
A
#
# COMPACT_ATOMS: atom_id res chain seq x y z
N MET A 1 12.17 42.11 -17.90
CA MET A 1 11.65 40.86 -17.29
C MET A 1 10.33 40.55 -17.97
N LYS A 2 10.20 39.42 -18.68
CA LYS A 2 8.95 39.04 -19.36
C LYS A 2 8.03 38.41 -18.33
N GLY A 3 6.91 39.07 -18.02
CA GLY A 3 5.92 38.55 -17.07
C GLY A 3 5.25 37.30 -17.60
N LEU A 4 5.19 36.24 -16.79
CA LEU A 4 4.37 35.06 -17.07
C LEU A 4 2.91 35.47 -17.11
N SER A 5 2.20 35.07 -18.18
CA SER A 5 0.77 35.34 -18.35
C SER A 5 -0.03 34.75 -17.17
N PRO A 6 -1.00 35.49 -16.59
CA PRO A 6 -1.91 34.97 -15.56
C PRO A 6 -2.60 33.65 -15.97
N LEU A 7 -2.78 33.44 -17.28
CA LEU A 7 -3.36 32.23 -17.85
C LEU A 7 -2.47 31.00 -17.64
N HIS A 8 -1.14 31.17 -17.68
CA HIS A 8 -0.19 30.11 -17.36
C HIS A 8 -0.27 29.69 -15.89
N LEU A 9 -0.52 30.64 -14.99
CA LEU A 9 -0.64 30.38 -13.55
C LEU A 9 -1.94 29.64 -13.21
N ILE A 10 -3.05 29.98 -13.89
CA ILE A 10 -4.32 29.27 -13.75
C ILE A 10 -4.24 27.85 -14.35
N LEU A 11 -3.58 27.68 -15.49
CA LEU A 11 -3.38 26.38 -16.11
C LEU A 11 -2.48 25.47 -15.28
N THR A 12 -1.39 25.97 -14.68
CA THR A 12 -0.55 25.15 -13.80
C THR A 12 -1.27 24.78 -12.51
N ILE A 13 -2.07 25.68 -11.91
CA ILE A 13 -2.90 25.34 -10.74
C ILE A 13 -3.96 24.29 -11.09
N LEU A 14 -4.62 24.37 -12.25
CA LEU A 14 -5.61 23.38 -12.68
C LEU A 14 -4.97 22.03 -13.08
N LEU A 15 -3.79 22.03 -13.69
CA LEU A 15 -3.05 20.81 -14.03
C LEU A 15 -2.53 20.10 -12.77
N VAL A 16 -2.01 20.85 -11.79
CA VAL A 16 -1.55 20.28 -10.51
C VAL A 16 -2.71 19.70 -9.69
N ASN A 17 -3.91 20.27 -9.78
CA ASN A 17 -5.09 19.75 -9.08
C ASN A 17 -5.78 18.56 -9.79
N THR A 18 -5.40 18.26 -11.02
CA THR A 18 -5.99 17.14 -11.80
C THR A 18 -5.03 15.96 -11.96
N ILE A 19 -3.73 16.12 -11.67
CA ILE A 19 -2.80 15.00 -11.47
C ILE A 19 -3.16 14.35 -10.13
N SER A 20 -4.13 13.46 -10.26
CA SER A 20 -4.90 12.76 -9.25
C SER A 20 -4.04 12.06 -8.21
N ALA A 21 -4.55 12.02 -6.97
CA ALA A 21 -4.08 11.20 -5.84
C ALA A 21 -4.09 9.67 -6.10
N ASN A 22 -4.14 9.25 -7.36
CA ASN A 22 -4.26 7.87 -7.82
C ASN A 22 -3.05 7.41 -8.65
N VAL A 23 -2.07 8.27 -8.91
CA VAL A 23 -0.86 7.86 -9.62
C VAL A 23 0.17 7.37 -8.61
N VAL A 24 0.48 6.08 -8.69
CA VAL A 24 1.57 5.48 -7.91
C VAL A 24 2.89 5.74 -8.62
N GLU A 25 3.80 6.44 -7.94
CA GLU A 25 5.05 6.94 -8.53
C GLU A 25 6.19 5.93 -8.52
N SER A 26 6.15 4.93 -7.63
CA SER A 26 7.20 3.92 -7.48
C SER A 26 6.66 2.53 -7.17
N ASP A 27 7.54 1.54 -7.26
CA ASP A 27 7.21 0.14 -6.99
C ASP A 27 6.88 -0.08 -5.50
N PHE A 28 6.11 -1.13 -5.22
CA PHE A 28 5.81 -1.60 -3.88
C PHE A 28 6.58 -2.88 -3.57
N ILE A 29 6.94 -3.06 -2.31
CA ILE A 29 7.51 -4.29 -1.80
C ILE A 29 6.48 -5.00 -0.94
N CYS A 30 6.16 -6.23 -1.35
CA CYS A 30 5.24 -7.13 -0.69
C CYS A 30 5.98 -8.41 -0.30
N GLU A 31 6.33 -8.56 0.99
CA GLU A 31 7.21 -9.63 1.46
C GLU A 31 8.56 -9.61 0.71
N GLN A 32 8.85 -10.62 -0.11
CA GLN A 32 10.06 -10.72 -0.94
C GLN A 32 9.85 -10.30 -2.40
N PHE A 33 8.64 -9.83 -2.75
CA PHE A 33 8.25 -9.55 -4.13
C PHE A 33 8.15 -8.05 -4.38
N ILE A 34 8.62 -7.64 -5.56
CA ILE A 34 8.45 -6.27 -6.07
C ILE A 34 7.21 -6.24 -6.95
N VAL A 35 6.26 -5.36 -6.63
CA VAL A 35 5.10 -5.07 -7.46
C VAL A 35 5.37 -3.80 -8.26
N PRO A 36 5.53 -3.88 -9.59
CA PRO A 36 5.83 -2.72 -10.41
C PRO A 36 4.69 -1.68 -10.38
N LYS A 37 5.04 -0.39 -10.33
CA LYS A 37 4.04 0.70 -10.27
C LYS A 37 3.01 0.68 -11.40
N ASP A 38 3.43 0.27 -12.61
CA ASP A 38 2.55 0.26 -13.78
C ASP A 38 1.43 -0.78 -13.63
N ARG A 39 1.72 -1.90 -12.96
CA ARG A 39 0.73 -2.92 -12.60
C ARG A 39 -0.27 -2.39 -11.59
N ILE A 40 0.20 -1.61 -10.62
CA ILE A 40 -0.65 -0.99 -9.60
C ILE A 40 -1.59 0.02 -10.25
N ASN A 41 -1.08 0.93 -11.09
CA ASN A 41 -1.88 1.93 -11.79
C ASN A 41 -2.95 1.28 -12.70
N THR A 42 -2.56 0.28 -13.48
CA THR A 42 -3.52 -0.49 -14.31
C THR A 42 -4.61 -1.14 -13.46
N ALA A 43 -4.24 -1.70 -12.31
CA ALA A 43 -5.18 -2.36 -11.43
C ALA A 43 -6.11 -1.35 -10.70
N ILE A 44 -5.63 -0.15 -10.38
CA ILE A 44 -6.46 0.95 -9.85
C ILE A 44 -7.56 1.29 -10.85
N ASP A 45 -7.21 1.48 -12.13
CA ASP A 45 -8.17 1.82 -13.18
C ASP A 45 -9.25 0.73 -13.33
N HIS A 46 -8.83 -0.54 -13.39
CA HIS A 46 -9.76 -1.67 -13.47
C HIS A 46 -10.67 -1.80 -12.24
N ALA A 47 -10.10 -1.67 -11.04
CA ALA A 47 -10.85 -1.72 -9.80
C ALA A 47 -11.89 -0.60 -9.73
N CYS A 48 -11.51 0.60 -10.17
CA CYS A 48 -12.37 1.76 -10.17
C CYS A 48 -13.51 1.68 -11.17
N TRP A 49 -13.21 1.19 -12.36
CA TRP A 49 -14.24 0.87 -13.34
C TRP A 49 -15.20 -0.17 -12.76
N ALA A 50 -14.69 -1.24 -12.16
CA ALA A 50 -15.49 -2.31 -11.59
C ALA A 50 -16.35 -1.85 -10.40
N LEU A 51 -15.85 -0.97 -9.51
CA LEU A 51 -16.68 -0.34 -8.46
C LEU A 51 -17.90 0.38 -9.07
N SER A 52 -17.71 1.06 -10.20
CA SER A 52 -18.78 1.83 -10.85
C SER A 52 -19.75 0.99 -11.69
N ALA A 53 -19.29 -0.15 -12.21
CA ALA A 53 -20.03 -1.01 -13.12
C ALA A 53 -20.55 -2.29 -12.44
N SER A 54 -20.24 -2.48 -11.15
CA SER A 54 -20.35 -3.77 -10.46
C SER A 54 -21.74 -4.40 -10.64
N SER A 55 -21.74 -5.55 -11.30
CA SER A 55 -22.88 -6.47 -11.29
C SER A 55 -22.77 -7.35 -10.04
N SER A 56 -23.89 -7.82 -9.50
CA SER A 56 -23.91 -8.75 -8.36
C SER A 56 -23.15 -10.06 -8.57
N LYS A 57 -22.61 -10.32 -9.77
CA LYS A 57 -21.90 -11.56 -10.15
C LYS A 57 -20.37 -11.46 -10.05
N THR A 58 -19.80 -10.30 -9.75
CA THR A 58 -18.34 -10.13 -9.65
C THR A 58 -17.86 -10.27 -8.21
N LYS A 59 -16.80 -11.06 -7.99
CA LYS A 59 -16.18 -11.27 -6.67
C LYS A 59 -15.39 -10.04 -6.19
N TYR A 60 -14.92 -9.22 -7.12
CA TYR A 60 -14.13 -8.03 -6.87
C TYR A 60 -14.79 -6.80 -7.50
N PRO A 61 -14.57 -5.60 -6.95
CA PRO A 61 -13.83 -5.31 -5.71
C PRO A 61 -14.52 -5.91 -4.48
N ALA A 62 -13.73 -6.34 -3.48
CA ALA A 62 -14.24 -6.98 -2.28
C ALA A 62 -13.99 -6.12 -1.05
N GLU A 63 -14.93 -6.09 -0.11
CA GLU A 63 -14.75 -5.41 1.18
C GLU A 63 -13.50 -5.95 1.90
N PHE A 64 -12.73 -5.04 2.47
CA PHE A 64 -11.55 -5.34 3.26
C PHE A 64 -11.58 -4.55 4.57
N ASP A 65 -11.27 -5.22 5.67
CA ASP A 65 -11.16 -4.61 6.99
C ASP A 65 -9.71 -4.15 7.24
N PRO A 66 -9.40 -2.85 7.15
CA PRO A 66 -8.04 -2.34 7.28
C PRO A 66 -7.55 -2.23 8.73
N SER A 67 -8.34 -2.65 9.73
CA SER A 67 -8.00 -2.44 11.14
C SER A 67 -6.68 -3.08 11.57
N ALA A 68 -6.40 -4.30 11.14
CA ALA A 68 -5.17 -5.00 11.51
C ALA A 68 -3.93 -4.48 10.76
N THR A 69 -4.10 -4.01 9.53
CA THR A 69 -2.98 -3.65 8.64
C THR A 69 -2.65 -2.15 8.63
N PHE A 70 -3.66 -1.29 8.82
CA PHE A 70 -3.54 0.18 8.73
C PHE A 70 -4.13 0.91 9.94
N SER A 71 -4.56 0.19 10.99
CA SER A 71 -5.15 0.78 12.20
C SER A 71 -6.37 1.68 11.93
N ILE A 72 -7.13 1.36 10.88
CA ILE A 72 -8.38 2.04 10.53
C ILE A 72 -9.55 1.20 11.05
N HIS A 73 -10.26 1.71 12.04
CA HIS A 73 -11.34 0.98 12.72
C HIS A 73 -12.74 1.42 12.32
N ASP A 74 -12.86 2.57 11.65
CA ASP A 74 -14.10 3.29 11.38
C ASP A 74 -14.48 3.34 9.88
N ALA A 75 -13.72 2.65 9.03
CA ALA A 75 -13.99 2.53 7.59
C ALA A 75 -13.63 1.13 7.09
N ILE A 76 -14.18 0.76 5.94
CA ILE A 76 -13.66 -0.37 5.15
C ILE A 76 -12.91 0.17 3.93
N LEU A 77 -12.10 -0.69 3.31
CA LEU A 77 -11.51 -0.43 2.00
C LEU A 77 -12.03 -1.46 1.00
N PHE A 78 -11.87 -1.15 -0.29
CA PHE A 78 -12.20 -2.04 -1.38
C PHE A 78 -10.92 -2.65 -1.95
N SER A 79 -10.82 -3.97 -1.85
CA SER A 79 -9.68 -4.73 -2.33
C SER A 79 -9.84 -5.20 -3.78
N TRP A 80 -8.75 -5.18 -4.53
CA TRP A 80 -8.70 -5.68 -5.91
C TRP A 80 -7.41 -6.48 -6.16
N PRO A 81 -7.46 -7.61 -6.88
CA PRO A 81 -6.28 -8.43 -7.17
C PRO A 81 -5.26 -7.69 -8.05
N VAL A 82 -3.99 -7.87 -7.73
CA VAL A 82 -2.85 -7.38 -8.54
C VAL A 82 -1.99 -8.57 -8.95
N THR A 83 -1.75 -8.70 -10.25
CA THR A 83 -0.85 -9.70 -10.82
C THR A 83 0.55 -9.09 -10.97
N ILE A 84 1.59 -9.81 -10.55
CA ILE A 84 2.98 -9.41 -10.83
C ILE A 84 3.32 -9.79 -12.27
N ASP A 85 2.97 -11.02 -12.65
CA ASP A 85 3.18 -11.54 -13.99
C ASP A 85 1.91 -11.42 -14.85
N GLY A 86 2.08 -10.97 -16.08
CA GLY A 86 0.98 -10.77 -17.04
C GLY A 86 0.19 -9.47 -16.88
N ASP A 87 -0.66 -9.19 -17.86
CA ASP A 87 -1.30 -7.87 -18.00
C ASP A 87 -2.67 -7.76 -17.31
N TYR A 88 -3.33 -8.88 -16.99
CA TYR A 88 -4.72 -8.86 -16.54
C TYR A 88 -5.03 -9.93 -15.50
N TYR A 89 -5.97 -9.62 -14.61
CA TYR A 89 -6.59 -10.59 -13.72
C TYR A 89 -7.41 -11.61 -14.53
N PHE A 90 -7.07 -12.89 -14.41
CA PHE A 90 -7.88 -13.98 -14.93
C PHE A 90 -8.86 -14.44 -13.86
N LYS A 91 -10.16 -14.38 -14.18
CA LYS A 91 -11.24 -14.82 -13.29
C LYS A 91 -10.95 -16.21 -12.73
N GLY A 92 -10.91 -16.33 -11.40
CA GLY A 92 -10.61 -17.57 -10.69
C GLY A 92 -9.27 -17.60 -9.94
N HIS A 93 -8.28 -16.79 -10.37
CA HIS A 93 -6.96 -16.75 -9.73
C HIS A 93 -6.61 -15.33 -9.30
N ALA A 94 -7.02 -14.94 -8.10
CA ALA A 94 -6.78 -13.59 -7.58
C ALA A 94 -5.31 -13.35 -7.21
N GLY A 95 -4.48 -14.38 -7.14
CA GLY A 95 -3.12 -14.29 -6.59
C GLY A 95 -3.14 -13.86 -5.12
N LYS A 96 -1.97 -13.50 -4.58
CA LYS A 96 -1.83 -13.10 -3.17
C LYS A 96 -1.86 -11.60 -2.93
N PHE A 97 -1.55 -10.77 -3.93
CA PHE A 97 -1.45 -9.33 -3.73
C PHE A 97 -2.80 -8.65 -3.98
N ARG A 98 -3.13 -7.68 -3.12
CA ARG A 98 -4.28 -6.80 -3.30
C ARG A 98 -3.84 -5.36 -3.24
N LEU A 99 -4.40 -4.54 -4.13
CA LEU A 99 -4.48 -3.10 -3.90
C LEU A 99 -5.73 -2.80 -3.07
N LEU A 100 -5.70 -1.69 -2.36
CA LEU A 100 -6.80 -1.19 -1.55
C LEU A 100 -7.18 0.21 -2.01
N LEU A 101 -8.48 0.42 -2.19
CA LEU A 101 -9.10 1.70 -2.57
C LEU A 101 -10.09 2.15 -1.51
N ASP A 102 -10.26 3.45 -1.35
CA ASP A 102 -11.42 4.00 -0.65
C ASP A 102 -12.68 4.02 -1.54
N SER A 103 -13.82 4.44 -0.99
CA SER A 103 -15.08 4.57 -1.74
C SER A 103 -15.05 5.67 -2.82
N SER A 104 -14.04 6.54 -2.81
CA SER A 104 -13.79 7.60 -3.78
C SER A 104 -12.85 7.18 -4.87
N CYS A 105 -12.45 5.90 -4.91
CA CYS A 105 -11.51 5.37 -5.88
C CYS A 105 -10.09 5.91 -5.73
N LYS A 106 -9.70 6.27 -4.52
CA LYS A 106 -8.34 6.69 -4.20
C LYS A 106 -7.50 5.53 -3.72
N PHE A 107 -6.30 5.42 -4.26
CA PHE A 107 -5.33 4.42 -3.84
C PHE A 107 -4.91 4.64 -2.39
N PHE A 108 -5.14 3.62 -1.57
CA PHE A 108 -4.81 3.67 -0.15
C PHE A 108 -3.50 2.93 0.15
N GLY A 109 -3.27 1.80 -0.51
CA GLY A 109 -2.07 0.99 -0.31
C GLY A 109 -2.20 -0.40 -0.89
N MET A 110 -1.27 -1.28 -0.53
CA MET A 110 -1.27 -2.67 -0.94
C MET A 110 -1.07 -3.61 0.25
N ILE A 111 -1.57 -4.83 0.10
CA ILE A 111 -1.39 -5.93 1.06
C ILE A 111 -1.04 -7.22 0.33
N ALA A 112 -0.39 -8.13 1.03
CA ALA A 112 -0.26 -9.52 0.66
C ALA A 112 -1.18 -10.36 1.56
N ILE A 113 -2.09 -11.10 0.94
CA ILE A 113 -2.98 -12.04 1.62
C ILE A 113 -2.28 -13.38 1.79
N ASN A 114 -2.41 -13.97 2.97
CA ASN A 114 -1.91 -15.30 3.28
C ASN A 114 -3.01 -16.13 3.95
N GLU A 115 -3.24 -17.35 3.48
CA GLU A 115 -4.31 -18.20 4.05
C GLU A 115 -4.05 -18.61 5.50
N ASN A 116 -2.77 -18.66 5.91
CA ASN A 116 -2.36 -19.20 7.20
C ASN A 116 -1.77 -18.14 8.14
N LYS A 117 -1.73 -16.88 7.72
CA LYS A 117 -1.12 -15.78 8.48
C LYS A 117 -1.96 -14.52 8.34
N PRO A 118 -1.89 -13.58 9.30
CA PRO A 118 -2.48 -12.26 9.11
C PRO A 118 -1.99 -11.61 7.82
N ASP A 119 -2.87 -10.85 7.17
CA ASP A 119 -2.52 -10.09 5.98
C ASP A 119 -1.38 -9.12 6.29
N VAL A 120 -0.41 -9.03 5.38
CA VAL A 120 0.79 -8.22 5.57
C VAL A 120 0.70 -7.00 4.68
N ARG A 121 0.93 -5.82 5.27
CA ARG A 121 1.00 -4.57 4.53
C ARG A 121 2.24 -4.54 3.64
N CYS A 122 2.04 -4.22 2.36
CA CYS A 122 3.14 -3.89 1.46
C CYS A 122 3.54 -2.43 1.68
N TYR A 123 4.81 -2.13 1.43
CA TYR A 123 5.34 -0.79 1.62
C TYR A 123 5.95 -0.22 0.35
N GLN A 124 5.93 1.10 0.26
CA GLN A 124 6.60 1.86 -0.78
C GLN A 124 7.97 2.28 -0.25
N PRO A 125 9.09 1.82 -0.84
CA PRO A 125 10.41 2.25 -0.42
C PRO A 125 10.59 3.75 -0.62
N VAL A 126 11.11 4.44 0.39
CA VAL A 126 11.49 5.85 0.32
C VAL A 126 13.01 5.99 0.42
N LYS A 127 13.53 7.14 0.01
CA LYS A 127 14.94 7.46 0.29
C LYS A 127 15.13 7.65 1.79
N ALA A 128 16.21 7.07 2.33
CA ALA A 128 16.61 7.28 3.71
C ALA A 128 16.75 8.78 3.99
N VAL A 129 15.96 9.30 4.94
CA VAL A 129 16.10 10.70 5.36
C VAL A 129 17.30 10.78 6.28
N ARG A 130 18.37 11.45 5.84
CA ARG A 130 19.58 11.59 6.67
C ARG A 130 19.25 12.50 7.85
N LEU A 131 19.70 12.11 9.04
CA LEU A 131 19.50 12.85 10.30
C LEU A 131 19.90 14.34 10.20
N TYR A 132 20.89 14.68 9.37
CA TYR A 132 21.33 16.07 9.17
C TYR A 132 20.34 16.92 8.38
N ASP A 133 19.61 16.33 7.43
CA ASP A 133 18.58 17.03 6.64
C ASP A 133 17.34 17.36 7.49
N LEU A 134 17.17 16.67 8.62
CA LEU A 134 16.08 16.91 9.56
C LEU A 134 16.23 18.25 10.29
N SER A 135 17.40 18.87 10.34
CA SER A 135 17.62 20.11 11.10
C SER A 135 16.85 21.34 10.57
N LEU A 136 16.30 21.28 9.36
CA LEU A 136 15.73 22.45 8.66
C LEU A 136 14.20 22.46 8.51
N GLY A 137 13.46 21.39 8.86
CA GLY A 137 12.01 21.30 8.61
C GLY A 137 11.15 21.37 9.88
N SER A 138 10.18 22.28 9.95
CA SER A 138 9.27 22.52 11.10
C SER A 138 8.02 21.63 11.17
N GLY A 139 7.94 20.55 10.38
CA GLY A 139 6.79 19.63 10.38
C GLY A 139 6.93 18.43 11.33
N PRO A 140 5.83 17.71 11.65
CA PRO A 140 5.87 16.43 12.36
C PRO A 140 6.73 15.43 11.58
N ARG A 141 7.85 15.03 12.16
CA ARG A 141 8.85 14.19 11.49
C ARG A 141 8.57 12.73 11.81
N SER A 142 7.98 11.99 10.87
CA SER A 142 7.94 10.53 10.97
C SER A 142 9.32 9.98 10.58
N PRO A 143 10.09 9.39 11.52
CA PRO A 143 11.36 8.77 11.15
C PRO A 143 11.12 7.63 10.17
N THR A 144 12.04 7.47 9.21
CA THR A 144 12.01 6.29 8.33
C THR A 144 12.52 5.07 9.09
N VAL A 145 11.90 3.92 8.85
CA VAL A 145 12.29 2.63 9.44
C VAL A 145 12.89 1.75 8.35
N ILE A 146 13.99 1.08 8.66
CA ILE A 146 14.60 0.08 7.76
C ILE A 146 13.74 -1.18 7.76
N ARG A 147 13.16 -1.50 6.60
CA ARG A 147 12.37 -2.72 6.38
C ARG A 147 13.20 -3.86 5.81
N GLY A 148 14.35 -3.59 5.23
CA GLY A 148 15.21 -4.63 4.68
C GLY A 148 16.29 -4.11 3.75
N PHE A 149 16.78 -5.01 2.91
CA PHE A 149 17.83 -4.75 1.94
C PHE A 149 17.44 -5.35 0.58
N ARG A 150 17.68 -4.59 -0.50
CA ARG A 150 17.56 -5.08 -1.88
C ARG A 150 18.95 -5.34 -2.45
N CYS A 151 19.24 -6.59 -2.74
CA CYS A 151 20.48 -7.01 -3.37
C CYS A 151 20.16 -7.56 -4.77
N GLN A 152 20.45 -6.79 -5.81
CA GLN A 152 20.00 -7.10 -7.19
C GLN A 152 18.46 -7.22 -7.26
N ASN A 153 17.94 -8.42 -7.49
CA ASN A 153 16.51 -8.72 -7.58
C ASN A 153 15.97 -9.43 -6.32
N GLU A 154 16.81 -9.63 -5.31
CA GLU A 154 16.43 -10.29 -4.06
C GLU A 154 16.17 -9.26 -2.96
N ILE A 155 15.16 -9.55 -2.12
CA ILE A 155 14.78 -8.73 -0.97
C ILE A 155 14.99 -9.53 0.30
N PHE A 156 15.76 -8.95 1.21
CA PHE A 156 16.03 -9.49 2.54
C PHE A 156 15.30 -8.64 3.58
N ASP A 157 14.30 -9.23 4.23
CA ASP A 157 13.57 -8.59 5.33
C ASP A 157 14.51 -8.28 6.51
N SER A 158 14.34 -7.13 7.15
CA SER A 158 15.22 -6.70 8.24
C SER A 158 15.20 -7.66 9.44
N SER A 159 14.06 -8.30 9.73
CA SER A 159 13.97 -9.30 10.80
C SER A 159 14.74 -10.58 10.47
N TYR A 160 14.70 -11.02 9.21
CA TYR A 160 15.49 -12.15 8.73
C TYR A 160 16.98 -11.85 8.81
N VAL A 161 17.40 -10.67 8.37
CA VAL A 161 18.80 -10.24 8.38
C VAL A 161 19.34 -10.11 9.80
N ASP A 162 18.58 -9.48 10.69
CA ASP A 162 18.94 -9.33 12.12
C ASP A 162 19.04 -10.69 12.82
N HIS A 163 18.07 -11.59 12.60
CA HIS A 163 18.09 -12.93 13.17
C HIS A 163 19.35 -13.70 12.74
N ASN A 164 19.61 -13.79 11.43
CA ASN A 164 20.76 -14.54 10.92
C ASN A 164 22.08 -13.90 11.34
N PHE A 165 22.14 -12.57 11.38
CA PHE A 165 23.30 -11.85 11.89
C PHE A 165 23.61 -12.21 13.35
N LYS A 166 22.61 -12.18 14.24
CA LYS A 166 22.76 -12.55 15.65
C LYS A 166 23.19 -14.00 15.84
N GLU A 167 22.57 -14.94 15.12
CA GLU A 167 22.95 -16.35 15.20
C GLU A 167 24.36 -16.60 14.66
N ASN A 168 24.75 -15.99 13.54
CA ASN A 168 26.12 -16.07 13.03
C ASN A 168 27.15 -15.48 14.00
N LEU A 169 26.84 -14.34 14.62
CA LEU A 169 27.72 -13.73 15.61
C LEU A 169 27.89 -14.61 16.86
N LYS A 170 26.81 -15.24 17.31
CA LYS A 170 26.82 -16.22 18.41
C LYS A 170 27.69 -17.44 18.06
N LEU A 171 27.52 -18.02 16.88
CA LEU A 171 28.34 -19.14 16.42
C LEU A 171 29.83 -18.77 16.31
N TYR A 172 30.13 -17.61 15.74
CA TYR A 172 31.47 -17.07 15.68
C TYR A 172 32.13 -17.01 17.08
N ASN A 173 31.40 -16.49 18.07
CA ASN A 173 31.89 -16.42 19.45
C ASN A 173 32.14 -17.81 20.06
N VAL A 174 31.26 -18.78 19.80
CA VAL A 174 31.45 -20.17 20.24
C VAL A 174 32.72 -20.78 19.63
N TRP A 175 32.94 -20.61 18.33
CA TRP A 175 34.11 -21.15 17.67
C TRP A 175 35.41 -20.47 18.11
N LYS A 176 35.38 -19.15 18.29
CA LYS A 176 36.51 -18.38 18.85
C LYS A 176 36.87 -18.88 20.25
N TYR A 177 35.90 -19.11 21.12
CA TYR A 177 36.12 -19.66 22.46
C TYR A 177 36.75 -21.06 22.42
N ARG A 178 36.31 -21.91 21.49
CA ARG A 178 36.85 -23.26 21.26
C ARG A 178 38.24 -23.27 20.62
N LYS A 179 38.89 -22.12 20.42
CA LYS A 179 40.16 -21.98 19.70
C LYS A 179 40.13 -22.62 18.31
N SER A 180 38.94 -22.70 17.71
CA SER A 180 38.82 -23.06 16.30
C SER A 180 39.48 -21.95 15.47
N ASN A 181 40.12 -22.32 14.37
CA ASN A 181 40.76 -21.35 13.48
C ASN A 181 39.67 -20.59 12.71
N VAL A 182 39.08 -19.56 13.33
CA VAL A 182 38.02 -18.75 12.74
C VAL A 182 38.55 -17.35 12.51
N HIS A 183 38.58 -16.96 11.25
CA HIS A 183 38.97 -15.62 10.83
C HIS A 183 37.79 -14.94 10.16
N LEU A 184 37.48 -13.74 10.65
CA LEU A 184 36.64 -12.82 9.92
C LEU A 184 37.47 -12.24 8.78
N ASN A 185 37.07 -12.55 7.56
CA ASN A 185 37.75 -12.05 6.38
C ASN A 185 37.33 -10.59 6.14
N SER A 186 38.31 -9.69 6.18
CA SER A 186 38.17 -8.35 5.62
C SER A 186 38.43 -8.40 4.12
N ASN A 187 37.71 -7.60 3.34
CA ASN A 187 37.90 -7.51 1.91
C ASN A 187 38.15 -6.05 1.51
N ILE A 188 39.26 -5.79 0.81
CA ILE A 188 39.68 -4.43 0.43
C ILE A 188 38.61 -3.71 -0.41
N ALA A 189 37.95 -4.42 -1.32
CA ALA A 189 36.90 -3.82 -2.15
C ALA A 189 35.68 -3.42 -1.31
N VAL A 190 35.30 -4.24 -0.33
CA VAL A 190 34.19 -3.93 0.57
C VAL A 190 34.57 -2.80 1.54
N ASN A 191 35.80 -2.78 2.06
CA ASN A 191 36.29 -1.67 2.88
C ASN A 191 36.17 -0.33 2.14
N LYS A 192 36.45 -0.32 0.82
CA LYS A 192 36.28 0.86 -0.02
C LYS A 192 34.81 1.26 -0.18
N LEU A 193 33.88 0.30 -0.30
CA LEU A 193 32.44 0.58 -0.40
C LEU A 193 31.89 1.26 0.86
N TYR A 194 32.38 0.88 2.04
CA TYR A 194 31.93 1.39 3.34
C TYR A 194 32.82 2.48 3.92
N GLN A 195 33.93 2.81 3.26
CA GLN A 195 34.90 3.81 3.69
C GLN A 195 35.45 3.55 5.10
N THR A 196 35.53 2.28 5.50
CA THR A 196 36.04 1.83 6.80
C THR A 196 36.49 0.37 6.73
N THR A 197 37.23 -0.10 7.72
CA THR A 197 37.56 -1.52 7.84
C THR A 197 36.31 -2.28 8.24
N VAL A 198 35.91 -3.24 7.41
CA VAL A 198 34.75 -4.08 7.67
C VAL A 198 35.10 -5.56 7.57
N TYR A 199 34.22 -6.37 8.15
CA TYR A 199 34.23 -7.81 8.06
C TYR A 199 32.91 -8.30 7.48
N LEU A 200 32.95 -9.51 6.92
CA LEU A 200 31.81 -10.12 6.26
C LEU A 200 31.31 -11.32 7.06
N LEU A 201 30.00 -11.41 7.23
CA LEU A 201 29.30 -12.59 7.72
C LEU A 201 28.34 -13.09 6.63
N PRO A 202 28.18 -14.41 6.43
CA PRO A 202 27.20 -14.92 5.48
C PRO A 202 25.79 -14.46 5.85
N SER A 203 24.94 -14.22 4.85
CA SER A 203 23.54 -13.85 5.11
C SER A 203 22.72 -15.03 5.66
N GLU A 204 23.17 -16.25 5.45
CA GLU A 204 22.60 -17.48 6.02
C GLU A 204 23.39 -17.96 7.23
N ILE A 205 22.74 -18.73 8.11
CA ILE A 205 23.39 -19.32 9.27
C ILE A 205 24.44 -20.33 8.82
N ALA A 206 25.65 -20.10 9.27
CA ALA A 206 26.79 -20.91 8.96
C ALA A 206 26.83 -22.26 9.70
N ASN A 207 27.10 -23.35 8.97
CA ASN A 207 27.20 -24.69 9.56
C ASN A 207 28.64 -25.14 9.89
N THR A 208 29.66 -24.38 9.48
CA THR A 208 31.07 -24.79 9.64
C THR A 208 31.90 -23.61 10.13
N PRO A 209 32.95 -23.84 10.94
CA PRO A 209 33.72 -22.74 11.53
C PRO A 209 34.62 -22.00 10.53
N ASN A 210 34.92 -22.60 9.37
CA ASN A 210 35.91 -22.09 8.45
C ASN A 210 35.24 -21.64 7.14
N HIS A 211 34.88 -20.36 7.09
CA HIS A 211 34.30 -19.74 5.91
C HIS A 211 35.39 -19.10 5.06
N ASN A 212 35.95 -19.86 4.12
CA ASN A 212 36.52 -19.18 2.98
C ASN A 212 35.35 -18.55 2.20
N ILE A 213 35.30 -17.22 2.18
CA ILE A 213 34.27 -16.45 1.47
C ILE A 213 34.20 -16.90 0.01
N GLU A 214 35.33 -17.26 -0.59
CA GLU A 214 35.43 -17.75 -1.97
C GLU A 214 34.56 -18.98 -2.22
N ASN A 215 34.46 -19.88 -1.25
CA ASN A 215 33.77 -21.17 -1.38
C ASN A 215 32.29 -21.13 -1.00
N ILE A 216 31.77 -20.00 -0.50
CA ILE A 216 30.36 -19.90 -0.13
C ILE A 216 29.51 -19.76 -1.40
N ARG A 217 28.49 -20.62 -1.51
CA ARG A 217 27.54 -20.64 -2.64
C ARG A 217 26.59 -19.44 -2.60
N ASN A 218 26.17 -19.03 -1.41
CA ASN A 218 25.35 -17.84 -1.21
C ASN A 218 26.21 -16.57 -1.42
N PRO A 219 25.88 -15.70 -2.39
CA PRO A 219 26.66 -14.50 -2.69
C PRO A 219 26.37 -13.31 -1.76
N TYR A 220 25.47 -13.41 -0.79
CA TYR A 220 25.00 -12.31 0.05
C TYR A 220 25.66 -12.35 1.43
N PHE A 221 26.10 -11.17 1.90
CA PHE A 221 26.84 -11.04 3.14
C PHE A 221 26.39 -9.81 3.92
N SER A 222 26.28 -9.99 5.24
CA SER A 222 26.16 -8.91 6.20
C SER A 222 27.54 -8.26 6.41
N VAL A 223 27.57 -6.93 6.41
CA VAL A 223 28.79 -6.14 6.62
C VAL A 223 28.81 -5.63 8.04
N ILE A 224 29.89 -5.90 8.77
CA ILE A 224 30.04 -5.53 10.17
C ILE A 224 31.31 -4.73 10.41
N ASN A 225 31.30 -3.82 11.37
CA ASN A 225 32.49 -3.09 11.79
C ASN A 225 33.33 -3.89 12.82
N PRO A 226 34.50 -3.38 13.26
CA PRO A 226 35.31 -4.03 14.29
C PRO A 226 34.66 -4.15 15.67
N GLN A 227 33.60 -3.38 15.92
CA GLN A 227 32.77 -3.44 17.12
C GLN A 227 31.64 -4.47 17.00
N PHE A 228 31.57 -5.22 15.90
CA PHE A 228 30.50 -6.18 15.58
C PHE A 228 29.12 -5.53 15.44
N GLU A 229 29.06 -4.28 14.99
CA GLU A 229 27.82 -3.61 14.62
C GLU A 229 27.56 -3.81 13.13
N MET A 230 26.31 -4.09 12.76
CA MET A 230 25.91 -4.22 11.36
C MET A 230 25.86 -2.86 10.68
N LEU A 231 26.59 -2.72 9.58
CA LEU A 231 26.62 -1.52 8.73
C LEU A 231 25.71 -1.64 7.50
N GLY A 232 25.31 -2.86 7.12
CA GLY A 232 24.41 -3.13 6.01
C GLY A 232 24.69 -4.47 5.34
N MET A 233 24.36 -4.59 4.06
CA MET A 233 24.60 -5.81 3.26
C MET A 233 25.34 -5.52 1.95
N VAL A 234 26.07 -6.54 1.48
CA VAL A 234 26.68 -6.58 0.16
C VAL A 234 26.35 -7.89 -0.53
N PHE A 235 26.45 -7.87 -1.85
CA PHE A 235 26.43 -9.08 -2.65
C PHE A 235 27.70 -9.19 -3.50
N ARG A 236 28.14 -10.43 -3.71
CA ARG A 236 29.26 -10.79 -4.58
C ARG A 236 28.73 -11.24 -5.93
N ASN A 237 29.19 -10.61 -7.00
CA ASN A 237 28.97 -11.09 -8.37
C ASN A 237 30.31 -11.48 -9.02
N ILE A 238 30.26 -11.94 -10.27
CA ILE A 238 31.46 -12.35 -11.04
C ILE A 238 32.47 -11.19 -11.17
N ASN A 239 31.97 -9.95 -11.20
CA ASN A 239 32.76 -8.75 -11.47
C ASN A 239 33.19 -8.01 -10.19
N GLY A 240 32.87 -8.52 -8.99
CA GLY A 240 33.26 -7.92 -7.72
C GLY A 240 32.14 -7.83 -6.70
N TRP A 241 32.17 -6.78 -5.90
CA TRP A 241 31.27 -6.54 -4.76
C TRP A 241 30.43 -5.31 -5.00
N ALA A 242 29.17 -5.36 -4.59
CA ALA A 242 28.26 -4.22 -4.64
C ALA A 242 27.44 -4.12 -3.36
N LYS A 243 27.17 -2.87 -2.95
CA LYS A 243 26.35 -2.57 -1.78
C LYS A 243 24.88 -2.86 -2.12
N CYS A 244 24.17 -3.51 -1.19
CA CYS A 244 22.74 -3.64 -1.27
C CYS A 244 22.06 -2.31 -0.92
N GLU A 245 20.94 -2.03 -1.56
CA GLU A 245 20.14 -0.85 -1.26
C GLU A 245 19.36 -1.08 0.04
N GLU A 246 19.48 -0.18 1.01
CA GLU A 246 18.65 -0.21 2.20
C GLU A 246 17.22 0.21 1.83
N LEU A 247 16.25 -0.59 2.24
CA LEU A 247 14.85 -0.33 1.99
C LEU A 247 14.26 0.36 3.21
N HIS A 248 13.95 1.65 3.05
CA HIS A 248 13.37 2.49 4.09
C HIS A 248 11.89 2.72 3.84
N GLU A 249 11.11 2.85 4.90
CA GLU A 249 9.69 3.18 4.84
C GLU A 249 9.35 4.30 5.83
N ILE A 250 8.45 5.21 5.46
CA ILE A 250 7.77 6.08 6.42
C ILE A 250 6.62 5.30 7.04
N GLU A 251 6.65 5.07 8.35
CA GLU A 251 5.54 4.39 9.01
C GLU A 251 4.21 5.14 8.78
N PRO A 252 3.13 4.41 8.44
CA PRO A 252 1.85 5.04 8.21
C PRO A 252 1.41 5.73 9.51
N LEU A 253 1.12 7.01 9.41
CA LEU A 253 0.54 7.76 10.52
C LEU A 253 -0.81 7.15 10.87
N THR A 254 -1.04 6.87 12.15
CA THR A 254 -2.37 6.55 12.66
C THR A 254 -3.28 7.73 12.36
N ARG A 255 -4.16 7.60 11.37
CA ARG A 255 -5.09 8.65 11.01
C ARG A 255 -6.20 8.65 12.04
N GLN A 256 -6.30 9.73 12.81
CA GLN A 256 -7.51 10.04 13.55
C GLN A 256 -8.12 11.27 12.88
N SER A 257 -9.38 11.17 12.48
CA SER A 257 -10.09 12.34 12.01
C SER A 257 -10.30 13.30 13.17
N LEU A 258 -9.91 14.56 13.01
CA LEU A 258 -10.27 15.63 13.94
C LEU A 258 -11.72 16.09 13.71
N ASP A 259 -12.27 15.83 12.53
CA ASP A 259 -13.64 16.15 12.16
C ASP A 259 -14.55 15.00 12.57
N ILE A 260 -15.45 15.25 13.53
CA ILE A 260 -16.43 14.28 14.04
C ILE A 260 -17.36 13.72 12.96
N ASN A 261 -17.48 14.41 11.82
CA ASN A 261 -18.31 14.01 10.70
C ASN A 261 -17.52 13.24 9.63
N LYS A 262 -16.22 12.98 9.86
CA LYS A 262 -15.38 12.22 8.94
C LYS A 262 -14.70 11.05 9.64
N ASN A 263 -14.54 9.95 8.91
CA ASN A 263 -13.78 8.81 9.37
C ASN A 263 -12.27 9.01 9.13
N SER A 264 -11.46 8.04 9.57
CA SER A 264 -10.00 8.08 9.52
C SER A 264 -9.42 8.12 8.10
N ILE A 265 -10.22 7.83 7.08
CA ILE A 265 -9.84 7.97 5.66
C ILE A 265 -10.42 9.22 4.99
N GLY A 266 -11.14 10.05 5.76
CA GLY A 266 -11.67 11.35 5.32
C GLY A 266 -13.02 11.28 4.61
N GLU A 267 -13.71 10.13 4.64
CA GLU A 267 -15.07 9.98 4.14
C GLU A 267 -16.08 10.52 5.15
N THR A 268 -17.23 10.98 4.66
CA THR A 268 -18.31 11.45 5.51
C THR A 268 -18.93 10.29 6.29
N ILE A 269 -19.12 10.47 7.59
CA ILE A 269 -19.86 9.53 8.43
C ILE A 269 -21.35 9.88 8.32
N PHE A 270 -22.12 8.98 7.71
CA PHE A 270 -23.58 9.08 7.71
C PHE A 270 -24.13 8.72 9.10
N PRO A 271 -25.25 9.33 9.51
CA PRO A 271 -25.87 9.08 10.82
C PRO A 271 -26.60 7.73 10.85
N VAL A 272 -25.84 6.64 10.69
CA VAL A 272 -26.34 5.26 10.80
C VAL A 272 -26.20 4.83 12.27
N ALA A 273 -27.33 4.48 12.91
CA ALA A 273 -27.38 4.20 14.34
C ALA A 273 -26.56 2.96 14.75
N SER A 274 -26.56 1.91 13.92
CA SER A 274 -25.92 0.62 14.22
C SER A 274 -25.56 -0.14 12.94
N GLY A 275 -24.93 -1.31 13.09
CA GLY A 275 -24.93 -2.31 12.02
C GLY A 275 -26.35 -2.75 11.65
N TYR A 276 -26.48 -3.45 10.53
CA TYR A 276 -27.75 -3.94 9.99
C TYR A 276 -27.67 -5.44 9.71
N HIS A 277 -28.71 -6.18 10.07
CA HIS A 277 -28.85 -7.59 9.74
C HIS A 277 -29.88 -7.78 8.63
N CYS A 278 -29.50 -8.51 7.59
CA CYS A 278 -30.37 -8.94 6.51
C CYS A 278 -30.31 -10.47 6.37
N GLY A 279 -31.26 -11.16 7.00
CA GLY A 279 -31.23 -12.62 7.09
C GLY A 279 -29.98 -13.11 7.82
N SER A 280 -29.18 -13.95 7.16
CA SER A 280 -27.89 -14.44 7.67
C SER A 280 -26.71 -13.49 7.46
N HIS A 281 -26.93 -12.35 6.82
CA HIS A 281 -25.87 -11.39 6.53
C HIS A 281 -25.87 -10.26 7.56
N GLU A 282 -24.70 -9.96 8.10
CA GLU A 282 -24.45 -8.83 8.99
C GLU A 282 -23.62 -7.78 8.27
N PHE A 283 -24.10 -6.55 8.28
CA PHE A 283 -23.42 -5.39 7.72
C PHE A 283 -23.01 -4.48 8.86
N SER A 284 -21.70 -4.36 9.08
CA SER A 284 -21.18 -3.47 10.11
C SER A 284 -21.47 -2.01 9.78
N ARG A 285 -21.54 -1.15 10.81
CA ARG A 285 -21.74 0.31 10.63
C ARG A 285 -20.70 0.93 9.69
N LYS A 286 -19.43 0.50 9.77
CA LYS A 286 -18.36 0.97 8.89
C LYS A 286 -18.55 0.53 7.44
N SER A 287 -18.98 -0.72 7.23
CA SER A 287 -19.29 -1.22 5.88
C SER A 287 -20.45 -0.45 5.26
N ILE A 288 -21.55 -0.23 5.99
CA ILE A 288 -22.70 0.57 5.51
C ILE A 288 -22.25 1.97 5.10
N ASN A 289 -21.48 2.66 5.95
CA ASN A 289 -21.01 4.02 5.66
C ASN A 289 -20.17 4.11 4.38
N SER A 290 -19.16 3.25 4.22
CA SER A 290 -18.32 3.29 3.01
C SER A 290 -19.09 2.90 1.75
N HIS A 291 -20.07 2.00 1.83
CA HIS A 291 -20.97 1.70 0.69
C HIS A 291 -21.90 2.87 0.35
N MET A 292 -22.44 3.57 1.35
CA MET A 292 -23.23 4.78 1.12
C MET A 292 -22.39 5.86 0.44
N GLN A 293 -21.16 6.07 0.92
CA GLN A 293 -20.22 7.01 0.30
C GLN A 293 -19.92 6.63 -1.15
N LEU A 294 -19.68 5.34 -1.43
CA LEU A 294 -19.48 4.83 -2.79
C LEU A 294 -20.69 5.12 -3.69
N ALA A 295 -21.89 4.80 -3.22
CA ALA A 295 -23.13 5.06 -3.95
C ALA A 295 -23.31 6.56 -4.27
N CYS A 296 -23.06 7.43 -3.28
CA CYS A 296 -23.07 8.88 -3.47
C CYS A 296 -22.07 9.34 -4.53
N ASN A 297 -20.83 8.84 -4.48
CA ASN A 297 -19.80 9.16 -5.46
C ASN A 297 -20.21 8.71 -6.88
N MET A 298 -20.85 7.55 -7.02
CA MET A 298 -21.34 7.05 -8.30
C MET A 298 -22.45 7.91 -8.89
N MET A 299 -23.41 8.36 -8.08
CA MET A 299 -24.50 9.22 -8.57
C MET A 299 -23.99 10.61 -8.97
N LYS A 300 -23.09 11.20 -8.17
CA LYS A 300 -22.42 12.47 -8.50
C LYS A 300 -21.74 12.39 -9.86
N ARG A 301 -20.98 11.31 -10.13
CA ARG A 301 -20.35 11.08 -11.44
C ARG A 301 -21.37 10.99 -12.57
N LYS A 302 -22.45 10.23 -12.41
CA LYS A 302 -23.52 10.13 -13.43
C LYS A 302 -24.16 11.48 -13.74
N ALA A 303 -24.40 12.32 -12.73
CA ALA A 303 -24.95 13.67 -12.92
C ALA A 303 -24.01 14.56 -13.75
N VAL A 304 -22.69 14.50 -13.49
CA VAL A 304 -21.67 15.22 -14.26
C VAL A 304 -21.58 14.72 -15.72
N TYR A 305 -21.68 13.41 -15.95
CA TYR A 305 -21.70 12.88 -17.33
C TYR A 305 -22.95 13.32 -18.10
N ARG A 306 -24.13 13.32 -17.45
CA ARG A 306 -25.38 13.80 -18.07
C ARG A 306 -25.33 15.29 -18.44
N SER A 307 -24.70 16.12 -17.61
CA SER A 307 -24.60 17.56 -17.90
C SER A 307 -23.59 17.86 -19.02
N ARG A 308 -22.53 17.05 -19.18
CA ARG A 308 -21.55 17.20 -20.28
C ARG A 308 -22.01 16.59 -21.60
N GLY A 309 -22.79 15.51 -21.58
CA GLY A 309 -23.28 14.80 -22.77
C GLY A 309 -24.26 15.57 -23.66
N LEU A 310 -24.58 16.82 -23.34
CA LEU A 310 -25.34 17.73 -24.21
C LEU A 310 -24.45 18.54 -25.16
N ILE A 311 -23.12 18.45 -25.05
CA ILE A 311 -22.19 19.20 -25.91
C ILE A 311 -20.99 18.30 -26.28
N GLY A 312 -21.08 17.60 -27.41
CA GLY A 312 -19.91 17.19 -28.21
C GLY A 312 -19.47 15.72 -28.16
N ASP A 313 -19.27 15.18 -29.37
CA ASP A 313 -18.59 13.94 -29.79
C ASP A 313 -19.25 12.58 -29.54
N GLU A 314 -19.98 12.12 -30.57
CA GLU A 314 -20.59 10.80 -30.73
C GLU A 314 -19.59 9.62 -30.89
N ASN A 315 -18.28 9.85 -30.95
CA ASN A 315 -17.33 8.82 -31.37
C ASN A 315 -16.77 7.91 -30.26
N TYR A 316 -17.08 8.16 -28.99
CA TYR A 316 -16.80 7.23 -27.89
C TYR A 316 -18.10 6.90 -27.14
N ARG A 317 -18.98 6.12 -27.79
CA ARG A 317 -20.04 5.41 -27.06
C ARG A 317 -19.40 4.36 -26.17
N ILE A 318 -19.04 4.77 -24.95
CA ILE A 318 -18.94 3.83 -23.83
C ILE A 318 -20.35 3.25 -23.69
N SER A 319 -20.56 2.05 -24.22
CA SER A 319 -21.72 1.24 -23.88
C SER A 319 -21.56 0.85 -22.42
N ILE A 320 -21.94 1.76 -21.52
CA ILE A 320 -22.36 1.35 -20.19
C ILE A 320 -23.49 0.37 -20.52
N PRO A 321 -23.37 -0.93 -20.19
CA PRO A 321 -24.51 -1.82 -20.35
C PRO A 321 -25.68 -1.11 -19.67
N GLU A 322 -26.86 -1.13 -20.28
CA GLU A 322 -28.10 -0.86 -19.57
C GLU A 322 -28.18 -1.92 -18.46
N ALA A 323 -27.41 -1.73 -17.39
CA ALA A 323 -27.64 -2.31 -16.10
C ALA A 323 -29.08 -1.92 -15.83
N GLY A 324 -29.95 -2.93 -15.93
CA GLY A 324 -31.39 -2.79 -16.14
C GLY A 324 -31.87 -1.51 -15.49
N VAL A 325 -32.37 -0.61 -16.33
CA VAL A 325 -32.77 0.74 -15.95
C VAL A 325 -33.28 0.70 -14.52
N LEU A 326 -32.61 1.40 -13.60
CA LEU A 326 -33.05 1.67 -12.24
C LEU A 326 -34.32 2.56 -12.28
N LEU A 327 -35.31 2.16 -13.07
CA LEU A 327 -36.66 2.72 -13.16
C LEU A 327 -37.50 2.35 -11.93
N ALA A 328 -36.92 1.69 -10.93
CA ALA A 328 -37.61 1.23 -9.72
C ALA A 328 -36.96 1.70 -8.39
N LEU A 329 -36.17 2.78 -8.39
CA LEU A 329 -35.62 3.35 -7.13
C LEU A 329 -35.78 4.87 -7.02
N SER A 330 -36.79 5.44 -7.69
CA SER A 330 -37.42 6.68 -7.23
C SER A 330 -38.50 6.42 -6.16
N GLN A 331 -38.81 5.15 -5.85
CA GLN A 331 -39.47 4.83 -4.60
C GLN A 331 -38.48 5.11 -3.48
N SER A 332 -38.81 6.09 -2.65
CA SER A 332 -38.13 6.40 -1.40
C SER A 332 -37.72 5.10 -0.72
N ILE A 333 -36.42 4.90 -0.53
CA ILE A 333 -35.91 3.81 0.29
C ILE A 333 -36.52 4.03 1.66
N LYS A 334 -37.57 3.27 1.98
CA LYS A 334 -38.09 3.19 3.34
C LYS A 334 -37.06 2.40 4.12
N LEU A 335 -36.08 3.11 4.67
CA LEU A 335 -35.24 2.58 5.74
C LEU A 335 -36.20 1.99 6.79
N PRO A 336 -35.95 0.77 7.31
CA PRO A 336 -36.79 0.20 8.34
C PRO A 336 -36.90 1.21 9.47
N GLU A 337 -38.14 1.47 9.92
CA GLU A 337 -38.53 2.41 10.98
C GLU A 337 -37.97 1.94 12.34
N ALA A 338 -36.65 1.83 12.45
CA ALA A 338 -35.96 1.58 13.70
C ALA A 338 -35.79 2.93 14.41
N LEU A 339 -36.70 3.19 15.35
CA LEU A 339 -36.51 4.07 16.50
C LEU A 339 -36.53 5.60 16.28
N PHE A 340 -37.34 6.12 15.37
CA PHE A 340 -37.80 7.51 15.48
C PHE A 340 -39.31 7.57 15.71
N LYS A 341 -39.73 7.45 16.98
CA LYS A 341 -41.02 7.99 17.46
C LYS A 341 -40.91 9.51 17.53
N ILE A 342 -40.70 10.15 16.38
CA ILE A 342 -40.91 11.60 16.24
C ILE A 342 -42.28 11.74 15.56
N LYS A 343 -43.16 12.48 16.22
CA LYS A 343 -44.54 12.79 15.79
C LYS A 343 -44.65 12.98 14.26
N GLY A 344 -45.35 12.06 13.60
CA GLY A 344 -46.23 12.36 12.46
C GLY A 344 -45.65 12.87 11.14
N GLU A 345 -44.35 13.13 11.01
CA GLU A 345 -43.75 13.56 9.74
C GLU A 345 -43.12 12.38 8.99
N LYS A 346 -43.69 12.04 7.83
CA LYS A 346 -43.04 11.18 6.85
C LYS A 346 -41.84 11.94 6.27
N VAL A 347 -40.66 11.78 6.89
CA VAL A 347 -39.41 12.29 6.33
C VAL A 347 -39.02 11.38 5.16
N SER A 348 -39.44 11.77 3.95
CA SER A 348 -38.91 11.22 2.71
C SER A 348 -37.66 12.02 2.36
N THR A 349 -36.50 11.56 2.84
CA THR A 349 -35.21 12.09 2.41
C THR A 349 -34.93 11.55 1.00
N SER A 350 -34.81 12.42 0.01
CA SER A 350 -34.35 11.97 -1.31
C SER A 350 -32.88 11.58 -1.22
N PHE A 351 -32.45 10.62 -2.03
CA PHE A 351 -31.03 10.21 -2.05
C PHE A 351 -30.11 11.38 -2.45
N ASP A 352 -30.62 12.35 -3.23
CA ASP A 352 -29.89 13.59 -3.55
C ASP A 352 -29.65 14.47 -2.32
N GLN A 353 -30.53 14.42 -1.30
CA GLN A 353 -30.31 15.12 -0.03
C GLN A 353 -29.29 14.42 0.87
N LEU A 354 -29.01 13.13 0.63
CA LEU A 354 -28.04 12.37 1.39
C LEU A 354 -26.59 12.62 0.95
N CYS A 355 -26.31 13.03 -0.30
CA CYS A 355 -24.98 12.87 -0.92
C CYS A 355 -24.02 14.09 -0.99
#